data_AF-A0A936LZR9-F1
#
_entry.id   AF-A0A936LZR9-F1
#
_cell.length_a   1.000
_cell.length_b   1.000
_cell.length_c   1.000
_cell.angle_alpha   90.00
_cell.angle_beta   90.00
_cell.angle_gamma   90.00
#
_symmetry.space_group_name_H-M   'P 1'
#
loop_
_entity.id
_entity.type
_entity.pdbx_description
1 polymer ?
#
loop_
_entity_poly.entity_id
_entity_poly.type
_entity_poly.pdbx_seq_one_letter_code
_entity_poly.pdbx_strand_id
1 'polypeptide(L)'
;MKRLILSGTWVLAMLMAAQQVPELGSKTRIPVKAISVVLFQPATPEAVKALAGRLEPLGVQVTASSETAPYALLVDKGRFVRRVFRERQSIPEEVRLWLAGRAMYRSQCARCHGEDGRDEGYPGTKSMAGIGNRYSEDEIERRTGLAGFVDLSSLTVEQRRALTIFTAGL
;
A
#
# COMPACT_ATOMS: atom_id res chain seq x y z
N MET A 1 -42.47 8.48 -18.28
CA MET A 1 -41.36 7.72 -17.66
C MET A 1 -40.31 7.43 -18.73
N LYS A 2 -39.15 8.09 -18.72
CA LYS A 2 -38.05 7.85 -19.68
C LYS A 2 -37.06 6.86 -19.05
N ARG A 3 -36.87 5.69 -19.65
CA ARG A 3 -35.82 4.73 -19.28
C ARG A 3 -34.49 5.21 -19.84
N LEU A 4 -33.53 5.46 -18.95
CA LEU A 4 -32.13 5.71 -19.31
C LEU A 4 -31.45 4.35 -19.54
N ILE A 5 -31.07 4.05 -20.79
CA ILE A 5 -30.26 2.87 -21.14
C ILE A 5 -28.80 3.32 -21.07
N LEU A 6 -28.08 2.94 -20.02
CA LEU A 6 -26.64 3.15 -19.93
C LEU A 6 -25.93 2.03 -20.71
N SER A 7 -25.17 2.42 -21.73
CA SER A 7 -24.37 1.51 -22.56
C SER A 7 -23.17 0.95 -21.77
N GLY A 8 -22.92 -0.35 -21.92
CA GLY A 8 -21.94 -1.15 -21.16
C GLY A 8 -20.46 -0.79 -21.36
N THR A 9 -20.13 0.26 -22.10
CA THR A 9 -18.74 0.71 -22.33
C THR A 9 -18.16 1.53 -21.17
N TRP A 10 -18.99 2.15 -20.33
CA TRP A 10 -18.49 2.97 -19.22
C TRP A 10 -18.01 2.14 -18.01
N VAL A 11 -18.55 0.94 -17.80
CA VAL A 11 -18.17 0.07 -16.68
C VAL A 11 -16.74 -0.48 -16.85
N LEU A 12 -16.33 -0.75 -18.09
CA LEU A 12 -15.00 -1.31 -18.36
C LEU A 12 -13.88 -0.25 -18.26
N ALA A 13 -14.15 1.01 -18.59
CA ALA A 13 -13.18 2.10 -18.47
C ALA A 13 -12.92 2.48 -16.99
N MET A 14 -13.93 2.42 -16.12
CA MET A 14 -13.73 2.62 -14.68
C MET A 14 -12.97 1.47 -14.00
N LEU A 15 -13.08 0.23 -14.50
CA LEU A 15 -12.34 -0.89 -13.95
C LEU A 15 -10.84 -0.86 -14.29
N MET A 16 -10.46 -0.37 -15.47
CA MET A 16 -9.06 -0.25 -15.89
C MET A 16 -8.34 0.95 -15.22
N ALA A 17 -9.07 2.03 -14.93
CA ALA A 17 -8.50 3.20 -14.23
C ALA A 17 -8.20 2.93 -12.73
N ALA A 18 -8.67 1.82 -12.18
CA ALA A 18 -8.51 1.49 -10.76
C ALA A 18 -7.18 0.80 -10.41
N GLN A 19 -6.35 0.45 -11.40
CA GLN A 19 -5.08 -0.27 -11.17
C GLN A 19 -3.82 0.54 -11.47
N GLN A 20 -3.94 1.69 -12.12
CA GLN A 20 -2.82 2.61 -12.25
C GLN A 20 -2.85 3.56 -11.05
N VAL A 21 -1.88 3.41 -10.15
CA VAL A 21 -1.56 4.49 -9.21
C VAL A 21 -1.31 5.71 -10.10
N PRO A 22 -2.10 6.80 -9.98
CA PRO A 22 -1.87 7.97 -10.80
C PRO A 22 -0.43 8.40 -10.60
N GLU A 23 0.30 8.61 -11.69
CA GLU A 23 1.59 9.27 -11.59
C GLU A 23 1.34 10.59 -10.87
N LEU A 24 1.76 10.68 -9.62
CA LEU A 24 1.83 11.96 -8.91
C LEU A 24 2.65 12.85 -9.82
N GLY A 25 1.98 13.82 -10.47
CA GLY A 25 2.61 14.65 -11.48
C GLY A 25 3.91 15.20 -10.91
N SER A 26 4.97 15.30 -11.73
CA SER A 26 6.34 15.64 -11.34
C SER A 26 6.50 16.93 -10.49
N LYS A 27 5.43 17.72 -10.35
CA LYS A 27 5.35 18.95 -9.54
C LYS A 27 4.99 18.70 -8.06
N THR A 28 4.37 17.59 -7.70
CA THR A 28 3.94 17.32 -6.32
C THR A 28 5.09 16.69 -5.53
N ARG A 29 6.04 17.51 -5.08
CA ARG A 29 7.07 17.08 -4.13
C ARG A 29 6.47 17.00 -2.73
N ILE A 30 6.11 15.80 -2.30
CA ILE A 30 5.73 15.53 -0.91
C ILE A 30 7.01 15.57 -0.06
N PRO A 31 7.17 16.52 0.88
CA PRO A 31 8.36 16.61 1.72
C PRO A 31 8.29 15.56 2.85
N VAL A 32 8.55 14.30 2.51
CA VAL A 32 8.56 13.18 3.46
C VAL A 32 9.96 13.02 4.07
N LYS A 33 10.10 13.35 5.35
CA LYS A 33 11.31 13.02 6.15
C LYS A 33 11.21 11.64 6.82
N ALA A 34 9.99 11.09 6.91
CA ALA A 34 9.66 9.84 7.56
C ALA A 34 8.55 9.12 6.75
N ILE A 35 8.00 8.03 7.29
CA ILE A 35 6.78 7.44 6.76
C ILE A 35 5.62 8.41 7.04
N SER A 36 4.80 8.68 6.03
CA SER A 36 3.68 9.60 6.13
C SER A 36 2.42 9.05 5.49
N VAL A 37 1.27 9.39 6.06
CA VAL A 37 -0.02 9.32 5.39
C VAL A 37 -0.36 10.69 4.81
N VAL A 38 -0.75 10.71 3.54
CA VAL A 38 -1.17 11.93 2.84
C VAL A 38 -2.67 11.86 2.61
N LEU A 39 -3.40 12.81 3.19
CA LEU A 39 -4.83 12.98 3.01
C LEU A 39 -5.09 14.05 1.94
N PHE A 40 -5.96 13.76 0.98
CA PHE A 40 -6.34 14.69 -0.07
C PHE A 40 -7.65 15.39 0.28
N GLN A 41 -7.91 16.54 -0.35
CA GLN A 41 -9.17 17.24 -0.18
C GLN A 41 -10.36 16.39 -0.65
N PRO A 42 -11.53 16.48 0.02
CA PRO A 42 -11.80 17.33 1.19
C PRO A 42 -11.39 16.65 2.51
N ALA A 43 -10.30 17.12 3.13
CA ALA A 43 -9.86 16.68 4.46
C ALA A 43 -9.86 17.87 5.40
N THR A 44 -10.71 17.83 6.43
CA THR A 44 -10.78 18.93 7.40
C THR A 44 -9.55 18.92 8.32
N PRO A 45 -9.13 20.08 8.86
CA PRO A 45 -8.05 20.14 9.85
C PRO A 45 -8.27 19.20 11.05
N GLU A 46 -9.52 19.03 11.49
CA GLU A 46 -9.90 18.14 12.58
C GLU A 46 -9.68 16.67 12.21
N ALA A 47 -10.04 16.26 10.99
CA ALA A 47 -9.81 14.91 10.49
C ALA A 47 -8.31 14.60 10.40
N VAL A 48 -7.52 15.55 9.91
CA VAL A 48 -6.04 15.44 9.84
C VAL A 48 -5.46 15.29 11.24
N LYS A 49 -5.85 16.16 12.19
CA LYS A 49 -5.38 16.11 13.58
C LYS A 49 -5.78 14.82 14.30
N ALA A 50 -7.02 14.36 14.11
CA ALA A 50 -7.52 13.13 14.70
C ALA A 50 -6.74 11.91 14.18
N LEU A 51 -6.48 11.85 12.87
CA LEU A 51 -5.68 10.78 12.29
C LEU A 51 -4.22 10.85 12.76
N ALA A 52 -3.63 12.05 12.83
CA ALA A 52 -2.27 12.26 13.32
C ALA A 52 -2.08 11.71 14.72
N GLY A 53 -2.99 12.02 15.66
CA GLY A 53 -2.90 11.50 17.03
C GLY A 53 -2.98 9.98 17.12
N ARG A 54 -3.66 9.31 16.18
CA ARG A 54 -3.73 7.84 16.11
C ARG A 54 -2.47 7.20 15.54
N LEU A 55 -1.73 7.93 14.69
CA LEU A 55 -0.57 7.44 13.95
C LEU A 55 0.77 7.88 14.57
N GLU A 56 0.77 8.89 15.43
CA GLU A 56 1.94 9.37 16.16
C GLU A 56 2.65 8.26 16.96
N PRO A 57 1.96 7.39 17.73
CA PRO A 57 2.64 6.32 18.47
C PRO A 57 3.33 5.29 17.56
N LEU A 58 2.96 5.25 16.28
CA LEU A 58 3.57 4.39 15.27
C LEU A 58 4.73 5.08 14.53
N GLY A 59 5.05 6.33 14.89
CA GLY A 59 6.07 7.15 14.23
C GLY A 59 5.68 7.57 12.80
N VAL A 60 4.38 7.60 12.48
CA VAL A 60 3.86 7.93 11.16
C VAL A 60 3.29 9.35 11.17
N GLN A 61 3.78 10.19 10.27
CA GLN A 61 3.29 11.56 10.13
C GLN A 61 2.02 11.60 9.30
N VAL A 62 1.17 12.61 9.49
CA VAL A 62 -0.02 12.83 8.67
C VAL A 62 0.06 14.24 8.07
N THR A 63 -0.10 14.32 6.76
CA THR A 63 -0.04 15.57 6.01
C THR A 63 -1.29 15.73 5.16
N ALA A 64 -1.84 16.94 5.10
CA ALA A 64 -2.89 17.28 4.16
C ALA A 64 -2.30 17.76 2.82
N SER A 65 -2.85 17.28 1.72
CA SER A 65 -2.64 17.81 0.38
C SER A 65 -3.73 18.83 0.07
N SER A 66 -3.39 19.85 -0.73
CA SER A 66 -4.37 20.77 -1.34
C SER A 66 -5.05 20.16 -2.57
N GLU A 67 -4.52 19.06 -3.11
CA GLU A 67 -5.11 18.35 -4.24
C GLU A 67 -6.35 17.56 -3.79
N THR A 68 -7.31 17.40 -4.69
CA THR A 68 -8.55 16.62 -4.46
C THR A 68 -8.38 15.21 -4.97
N ALA A 69 -8.61 14.21 -4.11
CA ALA A 69 -8.61 12.81 -4.50
C ALA A 69 -9.50 11.98 -3.56
N PRO A 70 -10.16 10.92 -4.06
CA PRO A 70 -11.04 10.05 -3.26
C PRO A 70 -10.24 8.97 -2.49
N TYR A 71 -8.97 9.22 -2.20
CA TYR A 71 -8.08 8.27 -1.56
C TYR A 71 -7.06 8.99 -0.68
N ALA A 72 -6.44 8.23 0.23
CA ALA A 72 -5.24 8.64 0.95
C ALA A 72 -4.06 7.77 0.51
N LEU A 73 -2.83 8.23 0.75
CA LEU A 73 -1.62 7.51 0.39
C LEU A 73 -0.75 7.25 1.61
N LEU A 74 -0.17 6.07 1.72
CA LEU A 74 0.99 5.81 2.58
C LEU A 74 2.24 6.01 1.73
N VAL A 75 3.13 6.90 2.17
CA VAL A 75 4.35 7.25 1.45
C VAL A 75 5.53 7.04 2.40
N ASP A 76 6.63 6.46 1.90
CA ASP A 76 7.84 6.29 2.68
C ASP A 76 8.84 7.45 2.53
N LYS A 77 9.97 7.37 3.24
CA LYS A 77 11.07 8.35 3.17
C LYS A 77 11.67 8.50 1.76
N GLY A 78 11.51 7.51 0.89
CA GLY A 78 11.98 7.52 -0.49
C GLY A 78 10.99 8.19 -1.45
N ARG A 79 9.84 8.67 -0.96
CA ARG A 79 8.70 9.17 -1.75
C ARG A 79 8.00 8.08 -2.57
N PHE A 80 8.16 6.81 -2.20
CA PHE A 80 7.42 5.72 -2.83
C PHE A 80 6.03 5.60 -2.18
N VAL A 81 5.00 5.51 -3.02
CA VAL A 81 3.65 5.14 -2.57
C VAL A 81 3.68 3.66 -2.19
N ARG A 82 3.47 3.38 -0.91
CA ARG A 82 3.45 2.03 -0.34
C ARG A 82 2.04 1.48 -0.21
N ARG A 83 1.03 2.35 -0.14
CA ARG A 83 -0.38 1.95 -0.08
C ARG A 83 -1.29 3.07 -0.56
N VAL A 84 -2.39 2.69 -1.20
CA VAL A 84 -3.51 3.57 -1.53
C VAL A 84 -4.69 3.15 -0.67
N PHE A 85 -5.18 4.04 0.19
CA PHE A 85 -6.34 3.79 1.04
C PHE A 85 -7.61 4.27 0.34
N ARG A 86 -8.60 3.39 0.22
CA ARG A 86 -9.95 3.70 -0.32
C ARG A 86 -10.95 3.87 0.82
N GLU A 87 -12.10 4.49 0.56
CA GLU A 87 -13.11 4.90 1.57
C GLU A 87 -13.49 3.85 2.63
N ARG A 88 -13.44 2.55 2.30
CA ARG A 88 -13.83 1.47 3.22
C ARG A 88 -12.71 0.99 4.15
N GLN A 89 -11.48 1.47 3.96
CA GLN A 89 -10.32 1.00 4.70
C GLN A 89 -10.03 1.88 5.91
N SER A 90 -9.84 1.25 7.07
CA SER A 90 -9.34 1.93 8.27
C SER A 90 -7.86 2.24 8.10
N ILE A 91 -7.53 3.50 7.79
CA ILE A 91 -6.13 3.93 7.59
C ILE A 91 -5.22 3.50 8.76
N PRO A 92 -5.57 3.72 10.04
CA PRO A 92 -4.66 3.35 11.13
C PRO A 92 -4.40 1.86 11.24
N GLU A 93 -5.42 1.05 10.98
CA GLU A 93 -5.29 -0.40 11.02
C GLU A 93 -4.44 -0.93 9.87
N GLU A 94 -4.66 -0.42 8.67
CA GLU A 94 -3.87 -0.76 7.48
C GLU A 94 -2.40 -0.32 7.64
N VAL A 95 -2.13 0.85 8.24
CA VAL A 95 -0.77 1.30 8.57
C VAL A 95 -0.11 0.37 9.60
N ARG A 96 -0.84 -0.05 10.64
CA ARG A 96 -0.35 -1.01 11.65
C ARG A 96 0.02 -2.34 11.01
N LEU A 97 -0.86 -2.87 10.15
CA LEU A 97 -0.61 -4.11 9.40
C LEU A 97 0.60 -3.96 8.47
N TRP A 98 0.74 -2.83 7.77
CA TRP A 98 1.90 -2.57 6.91
C TRP A 98 3.21 -2.53 7.71
N LEU A 99 3.23 -1.89 8.89
CA LEU A 99 4.41 -1.83 9.75
C LEU A 99 4.78 -3.22 10.32
N ALA A 100 3.78 -4.00 10.74
CA ALA A 100 3.99 -5.37 11.20
C ALA A 100 4.52 -6.27 10.07
N GLY A 101 3.94 -6.15 8.87
CA GLY A 101 4.40 -6.84 7.66
C GLY A 101 5.84 -6.49 7.30
N ARG A 102 6.21 -5.21 7.40
CA ARG A 102 7.59 -4.74 7.20
C ARG A 102 8.56 -5.41 8.15
N ALA A 103 8.21 -5.54 9.42
CA ALA A 103 9.06 -6.20 10.40
C ALA A 103 9.26 -7.69 10.06
N MET A 104 8.18 -8.39 9.70
CA MET A 104 8.25 -9.79 9.28
C MET A 104 9.08 -9.96 8.01
N TYR A 105 8.82 -9.17 6.98
CA TYR A 105 9.58 -9.20 5.73
C TYR A 105 11.08 -8.97 5.96
N ARG A 106 11.45 -8.00 6.81
CA ARG A 106 12.85 -7.77 7.18
C ARG A 106 13.51 -8.98 7.82
N SER A 107 12.78 -9.70 8.68
CA SER A 107 13.31 -10.87 9.37
C SER A 107 13.39 -12.13 8.49
N GLN A 108 12.49 -12.29 7.51
CA GLN A 108 12.31 -13.55 6.79
C GLN A 108 12.66 -13.48 5.29
N CYS A 109 12.47 -12.32 4.66
CA CYS A 109 12.50 -12.19 3.19
C CYS A 109 13.66 -11.30 2.69
N ALA A 110 14.00 -10.25 3.44
CA ALA A 110 14.95 -9.24 3.00
C ALA A 110 16.38 -9.76 2.78
N ARG A 111 16.75 -10.89 3.39
CA ARG A 111 18.06 -11.54 3.15
C ARG A 111 18.25 -11.98 1.70
N CYS A 112 17.17 -12.38 1.03
CA CYS A 112 17.22 -12.85 -0.36
C CYS A 112 16.71 -11.79 -1.34
N HIS A 113 15.68 -11.03 -0.96
CA HIS A 113 15.00 -10.08 -1.84
C HIS A 113 15.42 -8.61 -1.61
N GLY A 114 16.25 -8.32 -0.61
CA GLY A 114 16.62 -6.96 -0.22
C GLY A 114 15.52 -6.25 0.57
N GLU A 115 15.88 -5.18 1.29
CA GLU A 115 14.93 -4.42 2.11
C GLU A 115 13.80 -3.76 1.31
N ASP A 116 14.06 -3.46 0.03
CA ASP A 116 13.13 -2.82 -0.89
C ASP A 116 12.61 -3.76 -1.99
N GLY A 117 12.92 -5.06 -1.89
CA GLY A 117 12.48 -6.08 -2.85
C GLY A 117 13.26 -6.08 -4.17
N ARG A 118 14.32 -5.27 -4.31
CA ARG A 118 15.10 -5.14 -5.56
C ARG A 118 16.36 -6.00 -5.62
N ASP A 119 16.72 -6.71 -4.55
CA ASP A 119 17.95 -7.51 -4.57
C ASP A 119 17.73 -8.76 -5.44
N GLU A 120 18.55 -8.85 -6.49
CA GLU A 120 18.61 -9.97 -7.44
C GLU A 120 19.92 -10.77 -7.28
N GLY A 121 20.75 -10.41 -6.30
CA GLY A 121 22.05 -11.03 -6.06
C GLY A 121 21.98 -12.42 -5.46
N TYR A 122 20.84 -12.80 -4.86
CA TYR A 122 20.65 -14.14 -4.31
C TYR A 122 20.23 -15.13 -5.41
N PRO A 123 20.99 -16.23 -5.67
CA PRO A 123 20.73 -17.13 -6.80
C PRO A 123 19.28 -17.65 -6.85
N GLY A 124 18.65 -17.52 -8.02
CA GLY A 124 17.29 -18.00 -8.26
C GLY A 124 16.17 -17.14 -7.65
N THR A 125 16.53 -16.02 -7.00
CA THR A 125 15.55 -15.12 -6.39
C THR A 125 15.01 -14.12 -7.41
N LYS A 126 13.69 -13.91 -7.40
CA LYS A 126 13.03 -12.91 -8.26
C LYS A 126 12.84 -11.60 -7.49
N SER A 127 12.92 -10.49 -8.20
CA SER A 127 12.57 -9.19 -7.67
C SER A 127 11.11 -9.13 -7.20
N MET A 128 10.92 -8.63 -5.98
CA MET A 128 9.62 -8.35 -5.37
C MET A 128 9.19 -6.91 -5.56
N ALA A 129 10.07 -6.03 -6.05
CA ALA A 129 9.70 -4.66 -6.37
C ALA A 129 8.54 -4.64 -7.39
N GLY A 130 7.56 -3.77 -7.15
CA GLY A 130 6.35 -3.63 -7.94
C GLY A 130 5.47 -4.89 -7.96
N ILE A 131 5.58 -5.80 -6.99
CA ILE A 131 4.76 -7.02 -6.98
C ILE A 131 3.25 -6.72 -6.86
N GLY A 132 2.86 -5.69 -6.11
CA GLY A 132 1.46 -5.24 -6.04
C GLY A 132 0.90 -4.67 -7.34
N ASN A 133 1.76 -4.30 -8.29
CA ASN A 133 1.32 -3.90 -9.65
C ASN A 133 1.07 -5.12 -10.55
N ARG A 134 1.56 -6.30 -10.16
CA ARG A 134 1.50 -7.54 -10.96
C ARG A 134 0.43 -8.51 -10.44
N TYR A 135 0.16 -8.49 -9.15
CA TYR A 135 -0.71 -9.44 -8.47
C TYR A 135 -1.62 -8.73 -7.46
N SER A 136 -2.84 -9.25 -7.28
CA SER A 136 -3.71 -8.84 -6.19
C SER A 136 -3.16 -9.29 -4.83
N GLU A 137 -3.64 -8.70 -3.74
CA GLU A 137 -3.27 -9.11 -2.38
C GLU A 137 -3.53 -10.61 -2.15
N ASP A 138 -4.69 -11.13 -2.58
CA ASP A 138 -5.02 -12.57 -2.46
C ASP A 138 -4.03 -13.46 -3.23
N GLU A 139 -3.61 -13.03 -4.42
CA GLU A 139 -2.65 -13.78 -5.24
C GLU A 139 -1.24 -13.70 -4.66
N ILE A 140 -0.87 -12.57 -4.05
CA ILE A 140 0.38 -12.42 -3.29
C ILE A 140 0.35 -13.36 -2.08
N GLU A 141 -0.70 -13.35 -1.27
CA GLU A 141 -0.82 -14.23 -0.10
C GLU A 141 -0.70 -15.70 -0.50
N ARG A 142 -1.45 -16.10 -1.53
CA ARG A 142 -1.44 -17.47 -2.06
C ARG A 142 -0.04 -17.87 -2.54
N ARG A 143 0.64 -17.02 -3.32
CA ARG A 143 1.99 -17.32 -3.83
C ARG A 143 3.03 -17.37 -2.72
N THR A 144 2.95 -16.45 -1.76
CA THR A 144 3.84 -16.41 -0.59
C THR A 144 3.67 -17.67 0.26
N GLY A 145 2.45 -18.16 0.45
CA GLY A 145 2.20 -19.42 1.16
C GLY A 145 2.66 -20.69 0.42
N LEU A 146 2.82 -20.63 -0.90
CA LEU A 146 3.34 -21.74 -1.73
C LEU A 146 4.87 -21.72 -1.89
N ALA A 147 5.53 -20.64 -1.48
CA ALA A 147 6.98 -20.49 -1.60
C ALA A 147 7.69 -21.41 -0.60
N GLY A 148 7.99 -22.65 -0.98
CA GLY A 148 8.55 -23.69 -0.11
C GLY A 148 9.95 -23.43 0.48
N PHE A 149 10.51 -22.23 0.33
CA PHE A 149 11.81 -21.85 0.91
C PHE A 149 11.70 -21.18 2.29
N VAL A 150 10.53 -20.63 2.64
CA VAL A 150 10.27 -20.04 3.96
C VAL A 150 9.01 -20.69 4.52
N ASP A 151 9.12 -21.29 5.70
CA ASP A 151 7.97 -21.86 6.38
C ASP A 151 7.11 -20.76 7.02
N LEU A 152 5.95 -20.52 6.42
CA LEU A 152 4.96 -19.54 6.89
C LEU A 152 3.76 -20.21 7.57
N SER A 153 3.79 -21.53 7.78
CA SER A 153 2.68 -22.30 8.37
C SER A 153 2.38 -21.87 9.81
N SER A 154 3.39 -21.34 10.52
CA SER A 154 3.26 -20.82 11.88
C SER A 154 2.62 -19.43 11.96
N LEU A 155 2.46 -18.71 10.85
CA LEU A 155 1.84 -17.39 10.86
C LEU A 155 0.32 -17.50 11.09
N THR A 156 -0.21 -16.60 11.91
CA THR A 156 -1.65 -16.39 12.04
C THR A 156 -2.24 -15.75 10.77
N VAL A 157 -3.57 -15.77 10.64
CA VAL A 157 -4.28 -15.08 9.53
C VAL A 157 -3.92 -13.60 9.49
N GLU A 158 -3.85 -12.94 10.66
CA GLU A 158 -3.49 -11.51 10.75
C GLU A 158 -2.04 -11.26 10.32
N GLN A 159 -1.11 -12.13 10.71
CA GLN A 159 0.30 -12.02 10.31
C GLN A 159 0.49 -12.22 8.81
N ARG A 160 -0.19 -13.20 8.21
CA ARG A 160 -0.18 -13.38 6.75
C ARG A 160 -0.73 -12.14 6.05
N ARG A 161 -1.86 -11.61 6.51
CA ARG A 161 -2.43 -10.37 5.97
C ARG A 161 -1.47 -9.19 6.08
N ALA A 162 -0.83 -9.01 7.23
CA ALA A 162 0.16 -7.95 7.44
C ALA A 162 1.35 -8.09 6.48
N LEU A 163 1.90 -9.30 6.31
CA LEU A 163 2.97 -9.58 5.35
C LEU A 163 2.53 -9.25 3.92
N THR A 164 1.35 -9.72 3.50
CA THR A 164 0.76 -9.42 2.19
C THR A 164 0.60 -7.92 1.95
N ILE A 165 0.06 -7.17 2.92
CA ILE A 165 -0.12 -5.71 2.83
C ILE A 165 1.21 -5.00 2.63
N PHE A 166 2.26 -5.41 3.35
CA PHE A 166 3.59 -4.84 3.17
C PHE A 166 4.17 -5.18 1.80
N THR A 167 4.15 -6.47 1.43
CA THR A 167 4.70 -6.97 0.18
C THR A 167 4.04 -6.34 -1.03
N ALA A 168 2.73 -6.13 -1.02
CA ALA A 168 2.02 -5.44 -2.10
C ALA A 168 2.52 -3.99 -2.31
N GLY A 169 3.13 -3.38 -1.29
CA GLY A 169 3.68 -2.03 -1.35
C GLY A 169 5.17 -1.94 -1.71
N LEU A 170 5.86 -3.05 -1.99
CA LEU A 170 7.27 -3.05 -2.43
C LEU A 170 7.42 -2.52 -3.85
#